data_AF-A0A832VN46-F1
#
_entry.id   AF-A0A832VN46-F1
#
_cell.length_a   1.000
_cell.length_b   1.000
_cell.length_c   1.000
_cell.angle_alpha   90.00
_cell.angle_beta   90.00
_cell.angle_gamma   90.00
#
_symmetry.space_group_name_H-M   'P 1'
#
loop_
_entity.id
_entity.type
_entity.pdbx_description
1 polymer ?
#
loop_
_entity_poly.entity_id
_entity_poly.type
_entity_poly.pdbx_seq_one_letter_code
_entity_poly.pdbx_strand_id
1 'polypeptide(L)'
;MDRDLKIGLVLIGCALLLFPMTMDLMQEHDDAVKEHERECDMEYRLLVLNTIESPDPVLCGELEDEKARKVTYFLGSVGLFVVSGVGGLVMVLPYETRDPKQPPPGRELR
;
A
#
# COMPACT_ATOMS: atom_id res chain seq x y z
N MET A 1 -8.22 -15.44 25.49
CA MET A 1 -7.94 -14.60 24.31
C MET A 1 -7.88 -15.51 23.11
N ASP A 2 -8.94 -15.47 22.29
CA ASP A 2 -9.06 -16.25 21.06
C ASP A 2 -7.82 -16.13 20.19
N ARG A 3 -7.42 -17.24 19.58
CA ARG A 3 -6.22 -17.31 18.74
C ARG A 3 -6.32 -16.31 17.58
N ASP A 4 -7.50 -16.15 17.00
CA ASP A 4 -7.77 -15.20 15.92
C ASP A 4 -7.61 -13.74 16.39
N LEU A 5 -8.05 -13.42 17.61
CA LEU A 5 -7.83 -12.10 18.21
C LEU A 5 -6.34 -11.81 18.43
N LYS A 6 -5.53 -12.82 18.82
CA LYS A 6 -4.06 -12.66 18.94
C LYS A 6 -3.42 -12.39 17.57
N ILE A 7 -3.80 -13.16 16.56
CA ILE A 7 -3.27 -13.03 15.19
C ILE A 7 -3.68 -11.68 14.61
N GLY A 8 -4.93 -11.26 14.79
CA GLY A 8 -5.43 -9.97 14.33
C GLY A 8 -4.68 -8.78 14.94
N LEU A 9 -4.41 -8.81 16.26
CA LEU A 9 -3.62 -7.77 16.91
C LEU A 9 -2.17 -7.74 16.42
N VAL A 10 -1.55 -8.90 16.15
CA VAL A 10 -0.21 -8.97 15.58
C VAL A 10 -0.19 -8.37 14.17
N LEU A 11 -1.16 -8.70 13.33
CA LEU A 11 -1.29 -8.17 11.97
C LEU A 11 -1.49 -6.65 11.96
N ILE A 12 -2.30 -6.12 12.88
CA ILE A 12 -2.47 -4.66 13.07
C ILE A 12 -1.15 -4.03 13.51
N GLY A 13 -0.41 -4.64 14.45
CA GLY A 13 0.91 -4.19 14.85
C GLY A 13 1.90 -4.16 13.68
N CYS A 14 1.91 -5.19 12.83
CA CYS A 14 2.70 -5.22 11.60
C CYS A 14 2.29 -4.11 10.63
N ALA A 15 0.99 -3.85 10.46
CA ALA A 15 0.50 -2.78 9.60
C ALA A 15 0.99 -1.40 10.08
N LEU A 16 0.96 -1.14 11.40
CA LEU A 16 1.47 0.11 11.98
C LEU A 16 2.97 0.32 11.73
N LEU A 17 3.76 -0.76 11.70
CA LEU A 17 5.20 -0.69 11.36
C LEU A 17 5.44 -0.53 9.86
N LEU A 18 4.61 -1.15 9.02
CA LEU A 18 4.68 -1.04 7.56
C LEU A 18 4.29 0.34 7.06
N PHE A 19 3.47 1.08 7.81
CA PHE A 19 3.01 2.42 7.43
C PHE A 19 4.16 3.44 7.24
N PRO A 20 5.04 3.72 8.22
CA PRO A 20 6.16 4.65 8.02
C PRO A 20 7.15 4.16 6.95
N MET A 21 7.38 2.85 6.84
CA MET A 21 8.23 2.27 5.80
C MET A 21 7.67 2.51 4.40
N THR A 22 6.34 2.39 4.24
CA THR A 22 5.67 2.66 2.97
C THR A 22 5.67 4.16 2.65
N MET A 23 5.60 5.04 3.65
CA MET A 23 5.73 6.49 3.43
C MET A 23 7.13 6.87 2.93
N ASP A 24 8.19 6.28 3.49
CA ASP A 24 9.57 6.51 3.07
C ASP A 24 9.78 6.07 1.61
N LEU A 25 9.35 4.83 1.29
CA LEU A 25 9.40 4.30 -0.08
C LEU A 25 8.57 5.09 -1.09
N MET A 26 7.48 5.74 -0.65
CA MET A 26 6.68 6.63 -1.50
C MET A 26 7.46 7.90 -1.87
N GLN A 27 8.14 8.51 -0.91
CA GLN A 27 8.96 9.69 -1.16
C GLN A 27 10.13 9.38 -2.09
N GLU A 28 10.81 8.25 -1.85
CA GLU A 28 11.92 7.83 -2.71
C GLU A 28 11.46 7.51 -4.14
N HIS A 29 10.26 6.93 -4.29
CA HIS A 29 9.64 6.71 -5.58
C HIS A 29 9.30 8.03 -6.30
N ASP A 30 8.68 8.99 -5.61
CA ASP A 30 8.32 10.28 -6.19
C ASP A 30 9.56 11.10 -6.62
N ASP A 31 10.63 11.06 -5.81
CA ASP A 31 11.90 11.69 -6.15
C ASP A 31 12.55 11.02 -7.39
N ALA A 32 12.57 9.68 -7.44
CA ALA A 32 13.12 8.94 -8.59
C ALA A 32 12.29 9.15 -9.87
N VAL A 33 10.96 9.25 -9.77
CA VAL A 33 10.09 9.57 -10.91
C VAL A 33 10.42 10.96 -11.44
N LYS A 34 10.57 11.95 -10.55
CA LYS A 34 10.84 13.34 -10.92
C LYS A 34 12.22 13.52 -11.53
N GLU A 35 13.23 12.79 -11.05
CA GLU A 35 14.58 12.81 -11.62
C GLU A 35 14.59 12.21 -13.03
N HIS A 36 13.91 11.07 -13.21
CA HIS A 36 13.74 10.46 -14.52
C HIS A 36 12.97 11.35 -15.51
N GLU A 37 11.87 11.99 -15.09
CA GLU A 37 11.14 12.95 -15.94
C GLU A 37 12.01 14.13 -16.35
N ARG A 38 12.86 14.63 -15.44
CA ARG A 38 13.72 15.77 -15.75
C ARG A 38 14.81 15.44 -16.77
N GLU A 39 15.38 14.25 -16.69
CA GLU A 39 16.58 13.89 -17.47
C GLU A 39 16.24 13.17 -18.77
N CYS A 40 15.19 12.35 -18.75
CA CYS A 40 14.87 11.40 -19.81
C CYS A 40 13.58 11.72 -20.56
N ASP A 41 12.65 12.49 -19.99
CA ASP A 41 11.43 12.87 -20.70
C ASP A 41 11.67 14.04 -21.67
N MET A 42 11.61 13.74 -22.97
CA MET A 42 11.79 14.72 -24.05
C MET A 42 10.72 15.81 -24.04
N GLU A 43 9.49 15.49 -23.63
CA GLU A 43 8.38 16.45 -23.57
C GLU A 43 8.62 17.48 -22.46
N TYR A 44 8.97 17.02 -21.25
CA TYR A 44 9.32 17.88 -20.12
C TYR A 44 10.56 18.74 -20.42
N ARG A 45 11.60 18.17 -21.02
CA ARG A 45 12.81 18.93 -21.38
C ARG A 45 12.56 20.02 -22.42
N LEU A 46 11.65 19.79 -23.36
CA LEU A 46 11.33 20.73 -24.43
C LEU A 46 10.34 21.81 -23.96
N LEU A 47 9.31 21.44 -23.18
CA LEU A 47 8.28 22.37 -22.71
C LEU A 47 8.66 23.14 -21.43
N VAL A 48 9.38 22.53 -20.49
CA VAL A 48 9.67 23.12 -19.17
C VAL A 48 11.11 23.63 -19.08
N LEU A 49 12.08 22.83 -19.52
CA LEU A 49 13.50 23.20 -19.43
C LEU A 49 14.02 23.98 -20.65
N ASN A 50 13.26 24.03 -21.75
CA ASN A 50 13.65 24.68 -23.02
C ASN A 50 14.99 24.16 -23.59
N THR A 51 15.26 22.87 -23.39
CA THR A 51 16.47 22.19 -23.88
C THR A 51 16.11 21.17 -24.96
N ILE A 52 16.91 21.13 -26.04
CA ILE A 52 16.72 20.23 -27.20
C ILE A 52 17.84 19.20 -27.30
N GLU A 53 18.71 19.14 -26.29
CA GLU A 53 19.82 18.20 -26.25
C GLU A 53 19.29 16.78 -25.97
N SER A 54 19.66 15.81 -26.81
CA SER A 54 19.18 14.44 -26.68
C SER A 54 19.60 13.86 -25.32
N PRO A 55 18.69 13.21 -24.57
CA PRO A 55 19.05 12.49 -23.34
C PRO A 55 20.15 11.48 -23.61
N ASP A 56 21.04 11.28 -22.63
CA ASP A 56 22.03 10.21 -22.69
C ASP A 56 21.32 8.86 -22.52
N PRO A 57 21.28 8.00 -23.56
CA PRO A 57 20.53 6.75 -23.52
C PRO A 57 21.10 5.75 -22.49
N VAL A 58 22.38 5.87 -22.14
CA VAL A 58 23.02 5.00 -21.13
C VAL A 58 22.56 5.41 -19.74
N LEU A 59 22.58 6.71 -19.45
CA LEU A 59 22.12 7.27 -18.18
C LEU A 59 20.63 6.97 -17.94
N CYS A 60 19.80 7.14 -18.98
CA CYS A 60 18.37 6.88 -18.87
C CYS A 60 18.04 5.40 -18.61
N GLY A 61 18.77 4.45 -19.19
CA GLY A 61 18.58 3.04 -18.90
C GLY A 61 18.90 2.68 -17.44
N GLU A 62 19.93 3.31 -16.86
CA GLU A 62 20.33 3.06 -15.47
C GLU A 62 19.30 3.66 -14.48
N LEU A 63 18.79 4.87 -14.76
CA LEU A 63 17.71 5.48 -13.99
C LEU A 63 16.38 4.71 -14.08
N GLU A 64 16.05 4.14 -15.25
CA GLU A 64 14.85 3.31 -15.41
C GLU A 64 14.90 2.04 -14.57
N ASP A 65 16.04 1.35 -14.55
CA ASP A 65 16.22 0.11 -13.78
C ASP A 65 16.16 0.39 -12.27
N GLU A 66 16.79 1.48 -11.81
CA GLU A 66 16.74 1.87 -10.40
C GLU A 66 15.32 2.27 -9.97
N LYS A 67 14.61 3.03 -10.81
CA LYS A 67 13.21 3.38 -10.63
C LYS A 67 12.34 2.13 -10.56
N ALA A 68 12.45 1.21 -11.52
CA ALA A 68 11.64 0.00 -11.56
C ALA A 68 11.81 -0.85 -10.30
N ARG A 69 13.04 -0.93 -9.77
CA ARG A 69 13.33 -1.64 -8.53
C ARG A 69 12.68 -0.97 -7.32
N LYS A 70 12.79 0.36 -7.18
CA LYS A 70 12.17 1.13 -6.09
C LYS A 70 10.64 1.08 -6.15
N VAL A 71 10.06 1.19 -7.35
CA VAL A 71 8.61 1.01 -7.60
C VAL A 71 8.15 -0.36 -7.11
N THR A 72 8.90 -1.42 -7.44
CA THR A 72 8.53 -2.79 -7.06
C THR A 72 8.52 -2.97 -5.55
N TYR A 73 9.50 -2.41 -4.83
CA TYR A 73 9.54 -2.45 -3.37
C TYR A 73 8.40 -1.66 -2.73
N PHE A 74 8.09 -0.46 -3.25
CA PHE A 74 6.95 0.34 -2.82
C PHE A 74 5.62 -0.39 -3.02
N LEU A 75 5.39 -0.94 -4.22
CA LEU A 75 4.16 -1.67 -4.52
C LEU A 75 4.01 -2.92 -3.64
N GLY A 76 5.12 -3.60 -3.38
CA GLY A 76 5.18 -4.74 -2.47
C GLY A 76 4.87 -4.35 -1.02
N SER A 77 5.41 -3.22 -0.53
CA SER A 77 5.15 -2.74 0.83
C SER A 77 3.70 -2.30 1.02
N VAL A 78 3.12 -1.60 0.03
CA VAL A 78 1.71 -1.23 -0.01
C VAL A 78 0.82 -2.48 0.04
N GLY A 79 1.13 -3.49 -0.77
CA GLY A 79 0.39 -4.75 -0.78
C GLY A 79 0.42 -5.45 0.58
N LEU A 80 1.59 -5.56 1.20
CA LEU A 80 1.76 -6.11 2.55
C LEU A 80 1.00 -5.29 3.61
N PHE A 81 1.04 -3.97 3.52
CA PHE A 81 0.32 -3.08 4.42
C PHE A 81 -1.20 -3.28 4.33
N VAL A 82 -1.75 -3.37 3.11
CA VAL A 82 -3.19 -3.59 2.90
C VAL A 82 -3.61 -4.98 3.40
N VAL A 83 -2.86 -6.03 3.07
CA VAL A 83 -3.19 -7.40 3.51
C VAL A 83 -3.12 -7.53 5.02
N SER A 84 -2.07 -6.97 5.65
CA SER A 84 -1.91 -7.01 7.10
C SER A 84 -2.96 -6.14 7.82
N GLY A 85 -3.24 -4.93 7.34
CA GLY A 85 -4.24 -4.03 7.91
C GLY A 85 -5.66 -4.59 7.80
N VAL A 86 -6.11 -4.93 6.59
CA VAL A 86 -7.47 -5.46 6.35
C VAL A 86 -7.62 -6.85 6.99
N GLY A 87 -6.64 -7.73 6.81
CA GLY A 87 -6.66 -9.07 7.41
C GLY A 87 -6.68 -9.03 8.94
N GLY A 88 -5.90 -8.12 9.54
CA GLY A 88 -5.91 -7.89 10.98
C GLY A 88 -7.27 -7.39 11.47
N LEU A 89 -7.87 -6.42 10.76
CA LEU A 89 -9.18 -5.88 11.13
C LEU A 89 -10.29 -6.95 11.07
N VAL A 90 -10.30 -7.78 10.03
CA VAL A 90 -11.27 -8.87 9.86
C VAL A 90 -11.17 -9.90 10.98
N MET A 91 -9.97 -10.18 11.49
CA MET A 91 -9.77 -11.12 12.61
C MET A 91 -10.13 -10.53 13.98
N VAL A 92 -10.07 -9.21 14.15
CA VAL A 92 -10.42 -8.55 15.42
C VAL A 92 -11.89 -8.19 15.51
N LEU A 93 -12.55 -7.91 14.37
CA LEU A 93 -13.96 -7.58 14.35
C LEU A 93 -14.81 -8.80 14.71
N PRO A 94 -15.66 -8.74 15.75
CA PRO A 94 -16.64 -9.77 15.98
C PRO A 94 -17.63 -9.74 14.81
N TYR A 95 -17.58 -10.76 13.97
CA TYR A 95 -18.64 -10.99 13.00
C TYR A 95 -19.84 -11.50 13.81
N GLU A 96 -20.71 -10.56 14.21
CA GLU A 96 -22.04 -10.89 14.71
C GLU A 96 -22.74 -11.73 13.64
N THR A 97 -22.71 -13.05 13.82
CA THR A 97 -23.83 -13.90 13.44
C THR A 97 -25.04 -13.37 14.18
N ARG A 98 -25.66 -12.33 13.62
CA ARG A 98 -27.04 -11.97 13.86
C ARG A 98 -27.85 -13.24 13.58
N ASP A 99 -28.15 -13.96 14.64
CA ASP A 99 -29.04 -15.11 14.63
C ASP A 99 -30.37 -14.66 13.99
N PRO A 100 -30.82 -15.26 12.87
CA PRO A 100 -32.02 -14.82 12.19
C PRO A 100 -33.25 -15.25 13.01
N LYS A 101 -33.92 -14.27 13.64
CA LYS A 101 -35.21 -14.40 14.34
C LYS A 101 -35.23 -15.35 15.55
N GLN A 102 -35.14 -14.78 16.74
CA GLN A 102 -35.77 -15.37 17.92
C GLN A 102 -37.09 -14.63 18.23
N PRO A 103 -38.28 -15.18 17.90
CA PRO A 103 -39.52 -14.65 18.44
C PRO A 103 -39.62 -15.00 19.95
N PRO A 104 -40.27 -14.16 20.76
CA PRO A 104 -40.32 -14.34 22.20
C PRO A 104 -41.01 -15.67 22.58
N PRO A 105 -40.65 -16.29 23.73
CA PRO A 105 -41.32 -17.49 24.19
C PRO A 105 -42.79 -17.17 24.43
N GLY A 106 -43.65 -17.84 23.65
CA GLY A 106 -45.09 -17.75 23.73
C GLY A 106 -45.55 -18.04 25.15
N ARG A 107 -46.31 -17.10 25.69
CA ARG A 107 -46.95 -17.17 27.00
C ARG A 107 -48.08 -18.20 26.94
N GLU A 108 -47.75 -19.48 27.10
CA GLU A 108 -48.74 -20.53 27.40
C GLU A 108 -49.13 -20.39 28.88
N LEU A 109 -50.26 -19.73 29.17
CA LEU A 109 -50.99 -19.88 30.42
C LEU A 109 -52.48 -19.86 30.08
N ARG A 110 -53.00 -21.08 29.90
CA ARG A 110 -54.40 -21.44 29.91
C ARG A 110 -54.89 -21.63 31.33
#